data_AF-A0A7C8CPN0-F1
#
_entry.id   AF-A0A7C8CPN0-F1
#
_cell.length_a   1.000
_cell.length_b   1.000
_cell.length_c   1.000
_cell.angle_alpha   90.00
_cell.angle_beta   90.00
_cell.angle_gamma   90.00
#
_symmetry.space_group_name_H-M   'P 1'
#
loop_
_entity.id
_entity.type
_entity.pdbx_description
1 polymer ?
#
loop_
_entity_poly.entity_id
_entity_poly.type
_entity_poly.pdbx_seq_one_letter_code
_entity_poly.pdbx_strand_id
1 'polypeptide(L)'
;PLVHDQVTAAMGAGMSDTILRMEGAARGIGVPMLLLHGESDPLCRVEGSREFYKNLPREDRPGSEIHTYPDFLHEIFNEVGRDGVYADLLDWVLRVESL
;
A
#
# COMPACT_ATOMS: atom_id res chain seq x y z
N PRO A 1 -22.04 -16.07 -3.05
CA PRO A 1 -20.81 -15.30 -3.37
C PRO A 1 -20.49 -14.33 -2.23
N LEU A 2 -19.26 -14.33 -1.71
CA LEU A 2 -18.83 -13.42 -0.63
C LEU A 2 -18.30 -12.06 -1.16
N VAL A 3 -18.36 -11.86 -2.48
CA VAL A 3 -17.92 -10.64 -3.19
C VAL A 3 -18.87 -10.35 -4.37
N HIS A 4 -19.05 -9.07 -4.72
CA HIS A 4 -19.80 -8.60 -5.89
C HIS A 4 -18.95 -7.68 -6.77
N ASP A 5 -19.32 -7.54 -8.05
CA ASP A 5 -18.57 -6.81 -9.07
C ASP A 5 -19.17 -5.44 -9.44
N GLN A 6 -20.14 -4.97 -8.65
CA GLN A 6 -20.85 -3.71 -8.92
C GLN A 6 -20.42 -2.58 -7.98
N VAL A 7 -20.32 -1.37 -8.51
CA VAL A 7 -20.16 -0.13 -7.74
C VAL A 7 -21.18 0.90 -8.22
N THR A 8 -21.57 1.82 -7.35
CA THR A 8 -22.42 2.94 -7.77
C THR A 8 -21.62 3.97 -8.57
N ALA A 9 -22.29 4.71 -9.46
CA ALA A 9 -21.63 5.77 -10.23
C ALA A 9 -20.97 6.83 -9.33
N ALA A 10 -21.60 7.17 -8.21
CA ALA A 10 -21.04 8.10 -7.23
C ALA A 10 -19.76 7.57 -6.58
N MET A 11 -19.71 6.28 -6.24
CA MET A 11 -18.50 5.64 -5.73
C MET A 11 -17.38 5.66 -6.78
N GLY A 12 -17.67 5.29 -8.03
CA GLY A 12 -16.68 5.30 -9.12
C GLY A 12 -16.11 6.71 -9.39
N ALA A 13 -16.96 7.73 -9.37
CA ALA A 13 -16.53 9.13 -9.49
C ALA A 13 -15.63 9.55 -8.33
N GLY A 14 -16.00 9.20 -7.09
CA GLY A 14 -15.20 9.50 -5.89
C GLY A 14 -13.84 8.79 -5.88
N MET A 15 -13.78 7.52 -6.32
CA MET A 15 -12.50 6.80 -6.48
C MET A 15 -11.60 7.49 -7.50
N SER A 16 -12.15 7.90 -8.65
CA SER A 16 -11.40 8.58 -9.70
C SER A 16 -10.84 9.93 -9.24
N ASP A 17 -11.66 10.74 -8.56
CA ASP A 17 -11.24 12.01 -7.98
C ASP A 17 -10.17 11.82 -6.89
N THR A 18 -10.31 10.79 -6.05
CA THR A 18 -9.32 10.48 -5.01
C THR A 18 -7.98 10.07 -5.61
N ILE A 19 -7.96 9.27 -6.68
CA ILE A 19 -6.73 8.88 -7.39
C ILE A 19 -5.97 10.12 -7.86
N LEU A 20 -6.67 11.12 -8.42
CA LEU A 20 -6.05 12.37 -8.86
C LEU A 20 -5.48 13.18 -7.67
N ARG A 21 -6.18 13.20 -6.54
CA ARG A 21 -5.72 13.90 -5.32
C ARG A 21 -4.53 13.24 -4.65
N MET A 22 -4.26 11.96 -4.92
CA MET A 22 -3.09 11.27 -4.38
C MET A 22 -1.77 11.74 -4.99
N GLU A 23 -1.81 12.45 -6.13
CA GLU A 23 -0.62 13.07 -6.71
C GLU A 23 -0.01 14.09 -5.72
N GLY A 24 1.21 13.80 -5.26
CA GLY A 24 1.92 14.66 -4.30
C GLY A 24 1.45 14.55 -2.85
N ALA A 25 0.40 13.79 -2.55
CA ALA A 25 -0.15 13.64 -1.20
C ALA A 25 0.85 13.05 -0.20
N ALA A 26 1.78 12.22 -0.68
CA ALA A 26 2.85 11.63 0.12
C ALA A 26 3.65 12.67 0.93
N ARG A 27 3.80 13.91 0.42
CA ARG A 27 4.57 14.97 1.08
C ARG A 27 3.93 15.50 2.37
N GLY A 28 2.64 15.25 2.57
CA GLY A 28 1.92 15.65 3.77
C GLY A 28 1.92 14.60 4.89
N ILE A 29 2.55 13.45 4.67
CA ILE A 29 2.63 12.37 5.66
C ILE A 29 3.75 12.68 6.65
N GLY A 30 3.40 12.87 7.91
CA GLY A 30 4.32 13.16 9.01
C GLY A 30 4.48 12.01 10.01
N VAL A 31 4.30 10.76 9.57
CA VAL A 31 4.38 9.56 10.42
C VAL A 31 5.05 8.42 9.65
N PRO A 32 5.72 7.47 10.34
CA PRO A 32 6.25 6.26 9.72
C PRO A 32 5.17 5.48 8.97
N MET A 33 5.50 4.97 7.79
CA MET A 33 4.57 4.20 6.94
C MET A 33 5.20 2.90 6.43
N LEU A 34 4.44 1.82 6.50
CA LEU A 34 4.71 0.58 5.77
C LEU A 34 3.81 0.48 4.54
N LEU A 35 4.42 0.28 3.37
CA LEU A 35 3.71 -0.07 2.14
C LEU A 35 3.99 -1.52 1.78
N LEU A 36 2.93 -2.32 1.63
CA LEU A 36 3.01 -3.71 1.20
C LEU A 36 2.24 -3.86 -0.12
N HIS A 37 2.85 -4.48 -1.14
CA HIS A 37 2.24 -4.52 -2.48
C HIS A 37 2.66 -5.76 -3.30
N GLY A 38 1.71 -6.46 -3.92
CA GLY A 38 2.00 -7.55 -4.86
C GLY A 38 2.30 -7.07 -6.27
N GLU A 39 3.44 -7.42 -6.86
CA GLU A 39 3.86 -6.85 -8.16
C GLU A 39 3.02 -7.35 -9.34
N SER A 40 2.29 -8.45 -9.15
CA SER A 40 1.39 -9.03 -10.15
C SER A 40 -0.07 -8.55 -9.98
N ASP A 41 -0.31 -7.52 -9.17
CA ASP A 41 -1.65 -6.94 -8.95
C ASP A 41 -2.25 -6.37 -10.27
N PRO A 42 -3.37 -6.93 -10.76
CA PRO A 42 -4.02 -6.45 -11.98
C PRO A 42 -4.93 -5.23 -11.75
N LEU A 43 -5.22 -4.88 -10.49
CA LEU A 43 -6.12 -3.78 -10.11
C LEU A 43 -5.35 -2.49 -9.80
N CYS A 44 -4.23 -2.60 -9.09
CA CYS A 44 -3.40 -1.47 -8.69
C CYS A 44 -1.94 -1.74 -9.07
N ARG A 45 -1.35 -0.85 -9.86
CA ARG A 45 0.04 -1.03 -10.30
C ARG A 45 1.05 -0.69 -9.20
N VAL A 46 2.04 -1.56 -9.00
CA VAL A 46 3.11 -1.39 -7.99
C VAL A 46 3.92 -0.09 -8.15
N GLU A 47 4.02 0.45 -9.37
CA GLU A 47 4.72 1.72 -9.58
C GLU A 47 4.10 2.88 -8.79
N GLY A 48 2.78 2.85 -8.55
CA GLY A 48 2.10 3.85 -7.72
C GLY A 48 2.62 3.85 -6.28
N SER A 49 2.73 2.66 -5.65
CA SER A 49 3.29 2.51 -4.30
C SER A 49 4.78 2.90 -4.26
N ARG A 50 5.56 2.50 -5.27
CA ARG A 50 6.99 2.89 -5.38
C ARG A 50 7.15 4.40 -5.49
N GLU A 51 6.31 5.07 -6.28
CA GLU A 51 6.37 6.53 -6.44
C GLU A 51 5.88 7.27 -5.19
N PHE A 52 4.83 6.77 -4.54
CA PHE A 52 4.36 7.30 -3.26
C PHE A 52 5.48 7.26 -2.21
N TYR A 53 6.13 6.11 -2.04
CA TYR A 53 7.23 5.94 -1.09
C TYR A 53 8.43 6.87 -1.38
N LYS A 54 8.78 7.08 -2.66
CA LYS A 54 9.83 8.04 -3.06
C LYS A 54 9.49 9.48 -2.66
N ASN A 55 8.22 9.85 -2.68
CA ASN A 55 7.75 11.20 -2.37
C ASN A 55 7.47 11.45 -0.88
N LEU A 56 7.62 10.46 -0.01
CA LEU A 56 7.57 10.66 1.45
C LEU A 56 8.64 11.67 1.92
N PRO A 57 8.34 12.50 2.94
CA PRO A 57 9.32 13.41 3.54
C PRO A 57 10.55 12.68 4.04
N ARG A 58 11.69 13.38 4.06
CA ARG A 58 12.96 12.75 4.47
C ARG A 58 13.01 12.54 5.98
N GLU A 59 12.41 13.44 6.76
CA GLU A 59 12.32 13.34 8.22
C GLU A 59 11.48 12.15 8.70
N ASP A 60 10.48 11.72 7.94
CA ASP A 60 9.58 10.58 8.28
C ASP A 60 9.99 9.27 7.58
N ARG A 61 11.01 9.33 6.73
CA ARG A 61 11.59 8.15 6.09
C ARG A 61 12.27 7.19 7.09
N PRO A 62 12.89 7.63 8.20
CA PRO A 62 13.30 6.73 9.28
C PRO A 62 12.09 6.00 9.85
N GLY A 63 12.06 4.67 9.73
CA GLY A 63 10.93 3.83 10.15
C GLY A 63 9.86 3.63 9.08
N SER A 64 9.95 4.29 7.91
CA SER A 64 9.09 3.98 6.76
C SER A 64 9.74 2.93 5.88
N GLU A 65 8.95 1.99 5.35
CA GLU A 65 9.42 0.88 4.52
C GLU A 65 8.45 0.60 3.37
N ILE A 66 8.96 0.02 2.28
CA ILE A 66 8.15 -0.55 1.21
C ILE A 66 8.64 -1.97 0.90
N HIS A 67 7.74 -2.93 0.97
CA HIS A 67 8.01 -4.32 0.58
C HIS A 67 7.11 -4.68 -0.60
N THR A 68 7.71 -5.27 -1.63
CA THR A 68 6.99 -5.72 -2.82
C THR A 68 7.21 -7.21 -3.06
N TYR A 69 6.14 -7.91 -3.47
CA TYR A 69 6.12 -9.37 -3.60
C TYR A 69 5.91 -9.74 -5.08
N PRO A 70 6.93 -10.20 -5.82
CA PRO A 70 6.91 -10.34 -7.28
C PRO A 70 5.69 -11.08 -7.86
N ASP A 71 5.35 -12.22 -7.25
CA ASP A 71 4.31 -13.12 -7.80
C ASP A 71 2.92 -12.92 -7.18
N PHE A 72 2.77 -11.98 -6.24
CA PHE A 72 1.52 -11.81 -5.50
C PHE A 72 0.56 -10.89 -6.25
N LEU A 73 -0.74 -11.20 -6.19
CA LEU A 73 -1.82 -10.37 -6.73
C LEU A 73 -2.25 -9.31 -5.71
N HIS A 74 -3.46 -8.76 -5.91
CA HIS A 74 -4.01 -7.66 -5.12
C HIS A 74 -4.19 -8.00 -3.62
N GLU A 75 -4.69 -9.19 -3.30
CA GLU A 75 -5.01 -9.58 -1.93
C GLU A 75 -3.83 -10.31 -1.26
N ILE A 76 -2.72 -9.60 -1.04
CA ILE A 76 -1.46 -10.17 -0.52
C ILE A 76 -1.59 -10.98 0.78
N PHE A 77 -2.62 -10.69 1.60
CA PHE A 77 -2.91 -11.42 2.84
C PHE A 77 -3.67 -12.75 2.62
N ASN A 78 -4.17 -12.99 1.41
CA ASN A 78 -4.87 -14.20 1.00
C ASN A 78 -4.03 -15.08 0.05
N GLU A 79 -2.82 -14.65 -0.31
CA GLU A 79 -1.94 -15.34 -1.23
C GLU A 79 -1.27 -16.59 -0.66
N VAL A 80 -0.80 -17.47 -1.55
CA VAL A 80 0.11 -18.55 -1.18
C VAL A 80 1.45 -17.92 -0.78
N GLY A 81 1.80 -18.02 0.51
CA GLY A 81 2.96 -17.34 1.09
C GLY A 81 2.62 -16.12 1.95
N ARG A 82 1.33 -15.86 2.21
CA ARG A 82 0.85 -14.80 3.11
C ARG A 82 1.52 -14.75 4.49
N ASP A 83 2.01 -15.88 5.00
CA ASP A 83 2.68 -15.94 6.29
C ASP A 83 3.93 -15.04 6.32
N GLY A 84 4.62 -14.88 5.17
CA GLY A 84 5.71 -13.92 5.02
C GLY A 84 5.23 -12.47 5.12
N VAL A 85 4.12 -12.15 4.45
CA VAL A 85 3.51 -10.80 4.51
C VAL A 85 3.10 -10.44 5.94
N TYR A 86 2.53 -11.38 6.69
CA TYR A 86 2.19 -11.17 8.10
C TYR A 86 3.42 -11.00 8.98
N ALA A 87 4.50 -11.75 8.72
CA ALA A 87 5.76 -11.61 9.44
C ALA A 87 6.38 -10.22 9.19
N ASP A 88 6.44 -9.78 7.93
CA ASP A 88 6.97 -8.47 7.54
C ASP A 88 6.18 -7.32 8.20
N LEU A 89 4.85 -7.43 8.22
CA LEU A 89 3.96 -6.48 8.92
C LEU A 89 4.27 -6.44 10.43
N LEU A 90 4.30 -7.61 11.08
CA LEU A 90 4.52 -7.69 12.53
C LEU A 90 5.89 -7.15 12.92
N ASP A 91 6.93 -7.54 12.18
CA ASP A 91 8.30 -7.11 12.42
C ASP A 91 8.44 -5.59 12.29
N TRP A 92 7.75 -4.99 11.32
CA TRP A 92 7.73 -3.53 11.18
C TRP A 92 7.03 -2.85 12.35
N VAL A 93 5.85 -3.33 12.76
CA VAL A 93 5.11 -2.78 13.90
C VAL A 93 5.97 -2.81 15.16
N LEU A 94 6.61 -3.94 15.46
CA LEU A 94 7.48 -4.08 16.64
C LEU A 94 8.69 -3.14 16.60
N ARG A 95 9.28 -2.91 15.42
CA ARG A 95 10.36 -1.93 15.28
C ARG A 95 9.88 -0.51 15.54
N VAL A 96 8.76 -0.11 14.95
CA VAL A 96 8.25 1.28 15.08
C VAL A 96 7.71 1.57 16.48
N GLU A 97 7.11 0.60 17.18
CA GLU A 97 6.73 0.76 18.59
C GLU A 97 7.92 0.95 19.54
N SER A 98 9.12 0.54 19.12
CA SER A 98 10.35 0.67 19.92
C SER A 98 11.13 1.96 19.68
N LEU A 99 10.67 2.82 18.74
CA LEU A 99 11.26 4.13 18.41
C LEU A 99 10.69 5.24 19.30
#